data_AF-A0A2V7V8F6-F1
#
_entry.id   AF-A0A2V7V8F6-F1
#
_cell.length_a   1.000
_cell.length_b   1.000
_cell.length_c   1.000
_cell.angle_alpha   90.00
_cell.angle_beta   90.00
_cell.angle_gamma   90.00
#
_symmetry.space_group_name_H-M   'P 1'
#
loop_
_entity.id
_entity.type
_entity.pdbx_description
1 polymer ?
#
loop_
_entity_poly.entity_id
_entity_poly.type
_entity_poly.pdbx_seq_one_letter_code
_entity_poly.pdbx_strand_id
1 'polypeptide(L)'
;SGGAREAVLGGWELAGITSYVSGAPLPIAGAGTNFNMQGTLADGRDIGNELITGSSQIPAQPVLTCDPTQNVPSGYLFNNACFAAPSPGHNGNYVLPYMKAQPYWNIDLSLFKNFALGGAKKLQFRTSAYNVLNHPLAFPDVGTNLTLKFDHGKLANADQFGRLPEDNKFGRRIVQLALRFTF
;
A
#
# COMPACT_ATOMS: atom_id res chain seq x y z
N SER A 1 47.72 26.42 11.48
CA SER A 1 47.37 25.22 12.26
C SER A 1 45.96 24.75 11.88
N GLY A 2 45.83 23.91 10.82
CA GLY A 2 44.52 23.45 10.31
C GLY A 2 44.40 21.95 10.02
N GLY A 3 45.53 21.22 9.85
CA GLY A 3 45.54 19.88 9.25
C GLY A 3 44.68 18.79 9.89
N ALA A 4 44.65 18.69 11.23
CA ALA A 4 43.86 17.65 11.90
C ALA A 4 42.35 17.96 11.94
N ARG A 5 41.98 19.25 12.01
CA ARG A 5 40.58 19.68 11.99
C ARG A 5 39.99 19.55 10.59
N GLU A 6 40.73 19.93 9.55
CA GLU A 6 40.35 19.69 8.15
C GLU A 6 40.21 18.19 7.84
N ALA A 7 41.11 17.34 8.33
CA ALA A 7 41.06 15.90 8.09
C ALA A 7 39.81 15.24 8.69
N VAL A 8 39.33 15.72 9.84
CA VAL A 8 38.12 15.20 10.50
C VAL A 8 36.85 15.85 9.95
N LEU A 9 36.84 17.17 9.74
CA LEU A 9 35.63 17.93 9.40
C LEU A 9 35.42 18.14 7.89
N GLY A 10 36.46 18.04 7.06
CA GLY A 10 36.37 18.28 5.61
C GLY A 10 35.97 17.03 4.80
N GLY A 11 35.44 17.21 3.60
CA GLY A 11 35.19 16.08 2.67
C GLY A 11 34.02 15.16 3.04
N TRP A 12 33.12 15.60 3.91
CA TRP A 12 31.82 14.94 4.11
C TRP A 12 30.84 15.36 3.02
N GLU A 13 30.12 14.39 2.46
CA GLU A 13 29.02 14.62 1.54
C GLU A 13 27.81 13.83 1.99
N LEU A 14 26.63 14.44 1.93
CA LEU A 14 25.36 13.82 2.30
C LEU A 14 24.44 13.85 1.08
N ALA A 15 23.90 12.69 0.73
CA ALA A 15 22.87 12.55 -0.29
C ALA A 15 21.67 11.82 0.30
N GLY A 16 20.46 12.27 -0.02
CA GLY A 16 19.24 11.65 0.46
C GLY A 16 18.15 11.66 -0.60
N ILE A 17 17.30 10.64 -0.55
CA ILE A 17 16.09 10.54 -1.35
C ILE A 17 14.92 10.35 -0.38
N THR A 18 13.94 11.24 -0.49
CA THR A 18 12.65 11.08 0.20
C THR A 18 11.60 10.76 -0.86
N SER A 19 10.89 9.66 -0.67
CA SER A 19 9.78 9.26 -1.53
C SER A 19 8.49 9.40 -0.76
N TYR A 20 7.46 9.97 -1.38
CA TYR A 20 6.11 10.07 -0.82
C TYR A 20 5.08 9.82 -1.92
N VAL A 21 4.10 8.96 -1.64
CA VAL A 21 2.96 8.65 -2.50
C VAL A 21 1.70 8.67 -1.64
N SER A 22 0.66 9.38 -2.09
CA SER A 22 -0.56 9.61 -1.31
C SER A 22 -1.48 8.39 -1.14
N GLY A 23 -1.16 7.27 -1.79
CA GLY A 23 -1.98 6.06 -1.89
C GLY A 23 -2.65 5.91 -3.26
N ALA A 24 -2.72 4.67 -3.76
CA ALA A 24 -3.36 4.36 -5.03
C ALA A 24 -4.90 4.31 -4.90
N PRO A 25 -5.68 4.64 -5.95
CA PRO A 25 -7.13 4.48 -5.93
C PRO A 25 -7.55 3.01 -5.81
N LEU A 26 -8.36 2.68 -4.81
CA LEU A 26 -8.78 1.30 -4.49
C LEU A 26 -9.81 0.70 -5.45
N PRO A 27 -10.83 1.45 -5.94
CA PRO A 27 -11.84 0.88 -6.84
C PRO A 27 -11.27 0.34 -8.16
N ILE A 28 -10.07 0.79 -8.55
CA ILE A 28 -9.34 0.36 -9.75
C ILE A 28 -8.35 -0.78 -9.44
N ALA A 29 -7.97 -0.96 -8.17
CA ALA A 29 -6.93 -1.90 -7.74
C ALA A 29 -7.47 -3.29 -7.35
N GLY A 30 -8.78 -3.49 -7.31
CA GLY A 30 -9.39 -4.79 -7.02
C GLY A 30 -9.19 -5.81 -8.15
N ALA A 31 -9.28 -7.11 -7.83
CA ALA A 31 -9.16 -8.21 -8.79
C ALA A 31 -10.32 -8.30 -9.82
N GLY A 32 -11.22 -7.31 -9.86
CA GLY A 32 -12.41 -7.24 -10.71
C GLY A 32 -13.15 -5.91 -10.45
N THR A 33 -14.28 -5.68 -11.14
CA THR A 33 -15.10 -4.48 -10.90
C THR A 33 -15.56 -4.45 -9.43
N ASN A 34 -15.31 -3.33 -8.75
CA ASN A 34 -15.81 -3.07 -7.38
C ASN A 34 -15.50 -4.19 -6.38
N PHE A 35 -14.21 -4.51 -6.25
CA PHE A 35 -13.68 -5.46 -5.25
C PHE A 35 -14.07 -6.92 -5.47
N ASN A 36 -14.34 -7.33 -6.71
CA ASN A 36 -14.55 -8.74 -7.07
C ASN A 36 -15.54 -9.45 -6.12
N MET A 37 -16.79 -9.02 -6.16
CA MET A 37 -17.85 -9.56 -5.31
C MET A 37 -18.10 -11.04 -5.60
N GLN A 38 -18.16 -11.85 -4.54
CA GLN A 38 -18.41 -13.29 -4.61
C GLN A 38 -19.22 -13.80 -3.42
N GLY A 39 -19.76 -15.01 -3.53
CA GLY A 39 -20.50 -15.69 -2.46
C GLY A 39 -21.99 -15.79 -2.74
N THR A 40 -22.82 -15.78 -1.69
CA THR A 40 -24.26 -16.10 -1.79
C THR A 40 -25.17 -14.95 -1.35
N LEU A 41 -26.37 -14.91 -1.94
CA LEU A 41 -27.48 -14.04 -1.58
C LEU A 41 -28.17 -14.50 -0.29
N ALA A 42 -29.09 -13.67 0.23
CA ALA A 42 -29.85 -13.98 1.45
C ALA A 42 -30.65 -15.29 1.38
N ASP A 43 -31.02 -15.72 0.18
CA ASP A 43 -31.72 -16.98 -0.07
C ASP A 43 -30.79 -18.18 -0.34
N GLY A 44 -29.47 -18.00 -0.19
CA GLY A 44 -28.45 -19.02 -0.34
C GLY A 44 -28.01 -19.29 -1.78
N ARG A 45 -28.60 -18.62 -2.79
CA ARG A 45 -28.15 -18.76 -4.18
C ARG A 45 -26.85 -18.02 -4.43
N ASP A 46 -25.99 -18.58 -5.25
CA ASP A 46 -24.75 -17.91 -5.68
C ASP A 46 -25.04 -16.59 -6.37
N ILE A 47 -24.24 -15.58 -6.05
CA ILE A 47 -24.28 -14.28 -6.73
C ILE A 47 -23.79 -14.49 -8.16
N GLY A 48 -24.72 -14.36 -9.12
CA GLY A 48 -24.45 -14.49 -10.55
C GLY A 48 -25.01 -13.31 -11.35
N ASN A 49 -24.36 -12.98 -12.46
CA ASN A 49 -24.72 -11.85 -13.32
C ASN A 49 -26.16 -11.96 -13.83
N GLU A 50 -26.54 -13.13 -14.33
CA GLU A 50 -27.85 -13.43 -14.89
C GLU A 50 -28.95 -13.34 -13.82
N LEU A 51 -28.65 -13.83 -12.61
CA LEU A 51 -29.60 -13.80 -11.50
C LEU A 51 -29.88 -12.36 -11.03
N ILE A 52 -28.84 -11.53 -10.98
CA ILE A 52 -28.95 -10.15 -10.48
C ILE A 52 -29.46 -9.20 -11.55
N THR A 53 -28.91 -9.28 -12.76
CA THR A 53 -29.11 -8.28 -13.82
C THR A 53 -30.01 -8.77 -14.96
N GLY A 54 -30.32 -10.06 -15.01
CA GLY A 54 -31.01 -10.69 -16.15
C GLY A 54 -30.11 -10.92 -17.38
N SER A 55 -28.82 -10.58 -17.31
CA SER A 55 -27.87 -10.72 -18.41
C SER A 55 -26.52 -11.28 -17.93
N SER A 56 -25.96 -12.20 -18.70
CA SER A 56 -24.62 -12.75 -18.45
C SER A 56 -23.50 -11.73 -18.64
N GLN A 57 -23.76 -10.74 -19.50
CA GLN A 57 -22.80 -9.74 -19.95
C GLN A 57 -22.71 -8.53 -19.01
N ILE A 58 -23.66 -8.39 -18.09
CA ILE A 58 -23.72 -7.25 -17.17
C ILE A 58 -23.25 -7.73 -15.79
N PRO A 59 -22.09 -7.28 -15.29
CA PRO A 59 -21.55 -7.77 -14.04
C PRO A 59 -22.42 -7.35 -12.86
N ALA A 60 -22.71 -8.29 -11.97
CA ALA A 60 -23.33 -8.00 -10.68
C ALA A 60 -22.41 -7.07 -9.86
N GLN A 61 -22.99 -6.04 -9.27
CA GLN A 61 -22.30 -5.01 -8.50
C GLN A 61 -22.81 -4.96 -7.07
N PRO A 62 -21.95 -4.66 -6.08
CA PRO A 62 -22.38 -4.46 -4.72
C PRO A 62 -23.19 -3.17 -4.56
N VAL A 63 -24.11 -3.17 -3.60
CA VAL A 63 -24.90 -2.00 -3.24
C VAL A 63 -24.19 -1.24 -2.14
N LEU A 64 -24.07 0.09 -2.30
CA LEU A 64 -23.66 0.97 -1.20
C LEU A 64 -24.89 1.48 -0.44
N THR A 65 -24.92 1.20 0.86
CA THR A 65 -25.99 1.65 1.78
C THR A 65 -25.66 2.97 2.48
N CYS A 66 -24.38 3.35 2.48
CA CYS A 66 -23.87 4.62 3.00
C CYS A 66 -22.60 5.06 2.26
N ASP A 67 -22.06 6.23 2.61
CA ASP A 67 -20.76 6.69 2.09
C ASP A 67 -19.61 5.93 2.78
N PRO A 68 -18.85 5.08 2.05
CA PRO A 68 -17.77 4.28 2.62
C PRO A 68 -16.55 5.13 3.04
N THR A 69 -16.52 6.43 2.73
CA THR A 69 -15.48 7.37 3.20
C THR A 69 -15.78 7.94 4.58
N GLN A 70 -16.99 7.75 5.09
CA GLN A 70 -17.44 8.26 6.38
C GLN A 70 -17.41 7.17 7.46
N ASN A 71 -17.11 7.55 8.70
CA ASN A 71 -17.07 6.65 9.86
C ASN A 71 -16.15 5.43 9.65
N VAL A 72 -15.00 5.63 9.02
CA VAL A 72 -14.02 4.56 8.75
C VAL A 72 -13.46 4.03 10.07
N PRO A 73 -13.61 2.72 10.37
CA PRO A 73 -13.05 2.13 11.58
C PRO A 73 -11.51 2.18 11.58
N SER A 74 -10.91 2.19 12.77
CA SER A 74 -9.45 2.18 12.89
C SER A 74 -8.86 0.90 12.28
N GLY A 75 -7.78 1.05 11.49
CA GLY A 75 -7.15 -0.06 10.75
C GLY A 75 -7.80 -0.42 9.42
N TYR A 76 -8.90 0.26 9.04
CA TYR A 76 -9.56 0.08 7.75
C TYR A 76 -9.25 1.21 6.77
N LEU A 77 -9.28 0.88 5.48
CA LEU A 77 -9.12 1.80 4.36
C LEU A 77 -10.39 2.57 4.03
N PHE A 78 -11.55 1.99 4.36
CA PHE A 78 -12.88 2.54 4.15
C PHE A 78 -13.87 1.84 5.09
N ASN A 79 -15.05 2.41 5.26
CA ASN A 79 -16.12 1.81 6.04
C ASN A 79 -16.76 0.66 5.24
N ASN A 80 -16.35 -0.57 5.59
CA ASN A 80 -16.79 -1.78 4.93
C ASN A 80 -18.25 -2.17 5.23
N ALA A 81 -18.84 -1.62 6.29
CA ALA A 81 -20.24 -1.84 6.64
C ALA A 81 -21.22 -1.18 5.65
N CYS A 82 -20.74 -0.27 4.79
CA CYS A 82 -21.55 0.33 3.73
C CYS A 82 -21.79 -0.60 2.54
N PHE A 83 -21.15 -1.79 2.49
CA PHE A 83 -21.28 -2.71 1.37
C PHE A 83 -22.31 -3.80 1.66
N ALA A 84 -23.29 -3.93 0.76
CA ALA A 84 -24.33 -4.95 0.82
C ALA A 84 -24.39 -5.77 -0.48
N ALA A 85 -24.83 -7.01 -0.36
CA ALA A 85 -25.12 -7.85 -1.52
C ALA A 85 -26.29 -7.25 -2.32
N PRO A 86 -26.27 -7.29 -3.66
CA PRO A 86 -27.42 -6.92 -4.47
C PRO A 86 -28.56 -7.91 -4.29
N SER A 87 -29.73 -7.62 -4.85
CA SER A 87 -30.86 -8.56 -4.93
C SER A 87 -31.26 -8.80 -6.38
N PRO A 88 -31.90 -9.93 -6.72
CA PRO A 88 -32.38 -10.19 -8.07
C PRO A 88 -33.21 -9.03 -8.62
N GLY A 89 -32.88 -8.57 -9.83
CA GLY A 89 -33.51 -7.41 -10.47
C GLY A 89 -33.07 -6.04 -9.95
N HIS A 90 -32.20 -5.98 -8.93
CA HIS A 90 -31.66 -4.74 -8.36
C HIS A 90 -30.14 -4.81 -8.28
N ASN A 91 -29.48 -4.34 -9.33
CA ASN A 91 -28.02 -4.27 -9.37
C ASN A 91 -27.48 -3.09 -8.56
N GLY A 92 -26.25 -3.22 -8.07
CA GLY A 92 -25.58 -2.19 -7.27
C GLY A 92 -24.85 -1.12 -8.08
N ASN A 93 -23.89 -0.47 -7.41
CA ASN A 93 -23.17 0.68 -7.94
C ASN A 93 -22.01 0.24 -8.85
N TYR A 94 -21.98 0.70 -10.10
CA TYR A 94 -20.82 0.48 -10.99
C TYR A 94 -19.62 1.37 -10.65
N VAL A 95 -19.89 2.56 -10.12
CA VAL A 95 -18.86 3.53 -9.75
C VAL A 95 -18.96 3.76 -8.25
N LEU A 96 -17.97 3.27 -7.52
CA LEU A 96 -17.84 3.55 -6.09
C LEU A 96 -17.22 4.93 -5.88
N PRO A 97 -17.49 5.58 -4.74
CA PRO A 97 -16.78 6.80 -4.34
C PRO A 97 -15.27 6.61 -4.34
N TYR A 98 -14.56 7.72 -4.51
CA TYR A 98 -13.10 7.69 -4.50
C TYR A 98 -12.58 7.26 -3.13
N MET A 99 -12.00 6.07 -3.08
CA MET A 99 -11.29 5.52 -1.92
C MET A 99 -9.84 5.25 -2.31
N LYS A 100 -8.91 5.46 -1.39
CA LYS A 100 -7.48 5.32 -1.66
C LYS A 100 -6.81 4.43 -0.62
N ALA A 101 -5.75 3.74 -1.04
CA ALA A 101 -4.90 2.97 -0.16
C ALA A 101 -4.15 3.90 0.83
N GLN A 102 -3.49 3.30 1.83
CA GLN A 102 -2.65 4.06 2.75
C GLN A 102 -1.53 4.83 2.00
N PRO A 103 -1.08 5.97 2.54
CA PRO A 103 0.09 6.64 2.00
C PRO A 103 1.34 5.78 2.18
N TYR A 104 2.26 5.88 1.22
CA TYR A 104 3.60 5.32 1.28
C TYR A 104 4.59 6.47 1.42
N TRP A 105 5.58 6.29 2.27
CA TRP A 105 6.72 7.18 2.33
C TRP A 105 7.98 6.40 2.72
N ASN A 106 9.15 6.91 2.35
CA ASN A 106 10.42 6.27 2.66
C ASN A 106 11.56 7.31 2.60
N ILE A 107 12.59 7.09 3.40
CA ILE A 107 13.81 7.91 3.40
C ILE A 107 15.02 7.00 3.24
N ASP A 108 15.79 7.26 2.19
CA ASP A 108 17.08 6.64 1.93
C ASP A 108 18.18 7.69 2.05
N LEU A 109 19.30 7.34 2.69
CA LEU A 109 20.39 8.26 2.99
C LEU A 109 21.74 7.64 2.65
N SER A 110 22.65 8.42 2.08
CA SER A 110 24.04 8.03 1.84
C SER A 110 24.96 9.12 2.36
N LEU A 111 25.90 8.74 3.21
CA LEU A 111 26.94 9.60 3.76
C LEU A 111 28.30 9.14 3.22
N PHE A 112 29.07 10.10 2.73
CA PHE A 112 30.39 9.86 2.16
C PHE A 112 31.42 10.68 2.91
N LYS A 113 32.61 10.12 3.07
CA LYS A 113 33.76 10.80 3.63
C LYS A 113 34.96 10.56 2.73
N ASN A 114 35.48 11.64 2.16
CA ASN A 114 36.65 11.65 1.30
C ASN A 114 37.90 12.03 2.11
N PHE A 115 38.92 11.18 2.09
CA PHE A 115 40.23 11.42 2.66
C PHE A 115 41.25 11.65 1.53
N ALA A 116 41.93 12.80 1.56
CA ALA A 116 43.07 13.06 0.69
C ALA A 116 44.32 12.41 1.29
N LEU A 117 44.95 11.50 0.54
CA LEU A 117 46.15 10.77 1.00
C LEU A 117 47.45 11.37 0.45
N GLY A 118 47.37 12.50 -0.27
CA GLY A 118 48.49 13.16 -0.93
C GLY A 118 48.66 12.73 -2.39
N GLY A 119 49.20 13.62 -3.23
CA GLY A 119 49.27 13.42 -4.69
C GLY A 119 47.87 13.30 -5.31
N ALA A 120 47.71 12.40 -6.29
CA ALA A 120 46.42 12.09 -6.91
C ALA A 120 45.55 11.10 -6.09
N LYS A 121 46.07 10.57 -4.98
CA LYS A 121 45.46 9.46 -4.23
C LYS A 121 44.33 9.92 -3.31
N LYS A 122 43.19 9.21 -3.35
CA LYS A 122 42.00 9.47 -2.52
C LYS A 122 41.44 8.16 -1.96
N LEU A 123 40.97 8.20 -0.72
CA LEU A 123 40.18 7.13 -0.10
C LEU A 123 38.79 7.66 0.24
N GLN A 124 37.75 6.97 -0.21
CA GLN A 124 36.36 7.31 0.10
C GLN A 124 35.73 6.20 0.94
N PHE A 125 35.19 6.57 2.09
CA PHE A 125 34.27 5.74 2.87
C PHE A 125 32.84 6.15 2.54
N ARG A 126 31.98 5.16 2.27
CA ARG A 126 30.56 5.37 2.00
C ARG A 126 29.75 4.48 2.93
N THR A 127 28.75 5.08 3.57
CA THR A 127 27.68 4.36 4.26
C THR A 127 26.34 4.75 3.66
N SER A 128 25.57 3.77 3.20
CA SER A 128 24.23 3.96 2.65
C SER A 128 23.23 3.22 3.54
N ALA A 129 22.10 3.84 3.85
CA ALA A 129 21.00 3.24 4.56
C ALA A 129 19.71 3.44 3.76
N TYR A 130 19.01 2.34 3.49
CA TYR A 130 17.69 2.31 2.84
C TYR A 130 16.62 2.01 3.87
N ASN A 131 15.47 2.67 3.79
CA ASN A 131 14.47 2.71 4.87
C ASN A 131 15.14 3.06 6.22
N VAL A 132 15.76 4.24 6.26
CA VAL A 132 16.58 4.70 7.41
C VAL A 132 15.80 4.67 8.73
N LEU A 133 14.52 5.06 8.66
CA LEU A 133 13.63 5.10 9.82
C LEU A 133 13.08 3.73 10.22
N ASN A 134 13.30 2.71 9.41
CA ASN A 134 12.90 1.33 9.65
C ASN A 134 11.40 1.20 10.00
N HIS A 135 10.54 2.00 9.37
CA HIS A 135 9.11 1.84 9.58
C HIS A 135 8.57 0.74 8.65
N PRO A 136 7.58 -0.04 9.10
CA PRO A 136 6.93 -1.03 8.27
C PRO A 136 6.01 -0.38 7.25
N LEU A 137 5.78 -1.09 6.15
CA LEU A 137 4.79 -0.76 5.14
C LEU A 137 3.76 -1.88 5.07
N ALA A 138 2.48 -1.57 5.25
CA ALA A 138 1.40 -2.51 4.97
C ALA A 138 0.86 -2.24 3.57
N PHE A 139 0.34 -3.26 2.90
CA PHE A 139 -0.41 -3.14 1.66
C PHE A 139 -1.60 -4.10 1.72
N PRO A 140 -2.82 -3.67 1.33
CA PRO A 140 -3.95 -4.58 1.30
C PRO A 140 -3.73 -5.64 0.21
N ASP A 141 -4.01 -6.90 0.54
CA ASP A 141 -3.93 -7.98 -0.43
C ASP A 141 -5.21 -8.02 -1.30
N VAL A 142 -5.02 -8.12 -2.62
CA VAL A 142 -6.13 -8.03 -3.58
C VAL A 142 -7.06 -9.24 -3.57
N GLY A 143 -6.57 -10.42 -3.18
CA GLY A 143 -7.34 -11.67 -3.11
C GLY A 143 -8.05 -11.89 -1.77
N THR A 144 -7.76 -11.06 -0.78
CA THR A 144 -8.32 -11.18 0.58
C THR A 144 -8.90 -9.86 1.08
N ASN A 145 -8.08 -8.83 1.30
CA ASN A 145 -8.52 -7.55 1.86
C ASN A 145 -9.36 -6.71 0.89
N LEU A 146 -9.14 -6.84 -0.42
CA LEU A 146 -9.90 -6.13 -1.45
C LEU A 146 -10.82 -7.05 -2.27
N THR A 147 -11.22 -8.18 -1.68
CA THR A 147 -12.26 -9.06 -2.23
C THR A 147 -13.49 -9.03 -1.33
N LEU A 148 -14.66 -8.73 -1.89
CA LEU A 148 -15.93 -8.66 -1.17
C LEU A 148 -16.60 -10.04 -1.14
N LYS A 149 -16.81 -10.63 0.05
CA LYS A 149 -17.39 -11.97 0.19
C LYS A 149 -18.69 -11.92 0.98
N PHE A 150 -19.76 -12.46 0.42
CA PHE A 150 -21.03 -12.60 1.10
C PHE A 150 -21.35 -14.06 1.43
N ASP A 151 -21.94 -14.29 2.59
CA ASP A 151 -22.51 -15.56 3.00
C ASP A 151 -23.94 -15.30 3.48
N HIS A 152 -24.91 -15.92 2.82
CA HIS A 152 -26.34 -15.69 3.04
C HIS A 152 -26.69 -14.18 3.03
N GLY A 153 -26.13 -13.44 2.07
CA GLY A 153 -26.35 -12.00 1.90
C GLY A 153 -25.68 -11.10 2.95
N LYS A 154 -24.94 -11.68 3.92
CA LYS A 154 -24.19 -10.94 4.94
C LYS A 154 -22.71 -10.91 4.60
N LEU A 155 -22.02 -9.82 4.92
CA LEU A 155 -20.58 -9.68 4.68
C LEU A 155 -19.82 -10.73 5.51
N ALA A 156 -19.29 -11.75 4.84
CA ALA A 156 -18.67 -12.92 5.45
C ALA A 156 -17.24 -12.65 5.93
N ASN A 157 -16.56 -11.68 5.32
CA ASN A 157 -15.18 -11.32 5.62
C ASN A 157 -15.06 -9.90 6.21
N ALA A 158 -16.00 -9.48 7.06
CA ALA A 158 -16.03 -8.14 7.67
C ALA A 158 -14.74 -7.80 8.45
N ASP A 159 -14.07 -8.79 9.03
CA ASP A 159 -12.81 -8.59 9.76
C ASP A 159 -11.59 -8.42 8.83
N GLN A 160 -11.74 -8.64 7.53
CA GLN A 160 -10.65 -8.63 6.54
C GLN A 160 -10.87 -7.63 5.40
N PHE A 161 -12.12 -7.48 4.94
CA PHE A 161 -12.49 -6.63 3.81
C PHE A 161 -12.28 -5.16 4.16
N GLY A 162 -11.43 -4.48 3.38
CA GLY A 162 -11.01 -3.11 3.62
C GLY A 162 -10.01 -2.94 4.78
N ARG A 163 -9.67 -4.00 5.52
CA ARG A 163 -8.70 -3.92 6.64
C ARG A 163 -7.28 -4.02 6.13
N LEU A 164 -6.39 -3.22 6.70
CA LEU A 164 -4.96 -3.36 6.46
C LEU A 164 -4.41 -4.57 7.21
N PRO A 165 -3.60 -5.42 6.55
CA PRO A 165 -3.04 -6.58 7.23
C PRO A 165 -2.08 -6.12 8.34
N GLU A 166 -2.30 -6.62 9.55
CA GLU A 166 -1.47 -6.28 10.72
C GLU A 166 -0.13 -7.02 10.69
N ASP A 167 -0.13 -8.23 10.12
CA ASP A 167 1.01 -9.15 10.11
C ASP A 167 1.81 -9.10 8.80
N ASN A 168 1.23 -8.61 7.70
CA ASN A 168 1.90 -8.57 6.40
C ASN A 168 2.58 -7.20 6.16
N LYS A 169 3.68 -7.00 6.88
CA LYS A 169 4.49 -5.78 6.81
C LYS A 169 5.74 -6.00 5.96
N PHE A 170 5.94 -5.11 5.00
CA PHE A 170 7.06 -5.10 4.08
C PHE A 170 8.06 -4.00 4.42
N GLY A 171 9.26 -4.15 3.86
CA GLY A 171 10.35 -3.21 4.05
C GLY A 171 11.13 -3.53 5.33
N ARG A 172 12.46 -3.45 5.21
CA ARG A 172 13.38 -3.48 6.34
C ARG A 172 14.50 -2.49 6.07
N ARG A 173 15.09 -1.95 7.13
CA ARG A 173 16.30 -1.15 6.96
C ARG A 173 17.44 -2.01 6.42
N ILE A 174 18.09 -1.51 5.38
CA ILE A 174 19.31 -2.13 4.82
C ILE A 174 20.43 -1.12 4.95
N VAL A 175 21.54 -1.51 5.56
CA VAL A 175 22.75 -0.68 5.67
C VAL A 175 23.86 -1.32 4.85
N GLN A 176 24.53 -0.51 4.04
CA GLN A 176 25.64 -0.93 3.19
C GLN A 176 26.85 -0.05 3.45
N LEU A 177 28.01 -0.68 3.55
CA LEU A 177 29.29 -0.03 3.74
C LEU A 177 30.16 -0.30 2.51
N ALA A 178 30.87 0.73 2.04
CA ALA A 178 31.80 0.60 0.93
C ALA A 178 33.06 1.45 1.16
N LEU A 179 34.17 0.95 0.62
CA LEU A 179 35.46 1.63 0.57
C LEU A 179 35.89 1.70 -0.89
N ARG A 180 36.30 2.89 -1.34
CA ARG A 180 36.85 3.10 -2.68
C ARG A 180 38.20 3.81 -2.58
N PHE A 181 39.20 3.24 -3.22
CA PHE A 181 40.52 3.86 -3.39
C PHE A 181 40.71 4.29 -4.84
N THR A 182 41.20 5.51 -5.04
CA THR A 182 41.50 6.08 -6.37
C THR A 182 42.96 6.56 -6.37
N PHE A 183 43.68 6.30 -7.45
CA PHE A 183 45.10 6.66 -7.65
C PHE A 183 45.31 7.44 -8.94
#